data_AF-A0A832AKB2-F1
#
_entry.id   AF-A0A832AKB2-F1
#
_cell.length_a   1.000
_cell.length_b   1.000
_cell.length_c   1.000
_cell.angle_alpha   90.00
_cell.angle_beta   90.00
_cell.angle_gamma   90.00
#
_symmetry.space_group_name_H-M   'P 1'
#
loop_
_entity.id
_entity.type
_entity.pdbx_description
1 polymer ?
#
loop_
_entity_poly.entity_id
_entity_poly.type
_entity_poly.pdbx_seq_one_letter_code
_entity_poly.pdbx_strand_id
1 'polypeptide(L)' 'MTTDMGSSSPSTTDGQGRTTGTLRVKRGLAEMLRGGVIMDVVNAHQAKVAEDAGAVAVMALERVPAD' A
#
# COMPACT_ATOMS: atom_id res chain seq x y z
N MET A 1 13.11 21.80 -28.18
CA MET A 1 12.81 20.38 -28.47
C MET A 1 13.29 19.60 -27.25
N THR A 2 12.53 19.37 -26.19
CA THR A 2 11.09 19.50 -25.90
C THR A 2 10.96 19.94 -24.44
N THR A 3 10.00 20.82 -24.17
CA THR A 3 9.65 21.35 -22.85
C THR A 3 9.14 20.23 -21.95
N ASP A 4 9.73 20.03 -20.77
CA ASP A 4 9.15 19.20 -19.71
C ASP A 4 8.05 20.02 -19.00
N MET A 5 6.89 20.06 -19.65
CA MET A 5 5.62 20.44 -19.03
C MET A 5 4.90 19.14 -18.70
N GLY A 6 4.90 18.75 -17.43
CA GLY A 6 4.19 17.52 -17.04
C GLY A 6 4.22 17.17 -15.56
N SER A 7 3.51 17.94 -14.73
CA SER A 7 2.29 17.46 -14.05
C SER A 7 2.03 18.24 -12.77
N SER A 8 1.01 19.10 -12.83
CA SER A 8 0.36 19.73 -11.69
C SER A 8 -0.15 18.70 -10.67
N SER A 9 0.11 19.00 -9.41
CA SER A 9 -0.21 18.26 -8.18
C SER A 9 -1.68 17.84 -8.06
N PRO A 10 -2.00 16.67 -7.45
CA PRO A 10 -3.33 16.45 -6.89
C PRO A 10 -3.37 17.08 -5.50
N SER A 11 -3.63 18.39 -5.40
CA SER A 11 -4.04 19.01 -4.13
C SER A 11 -5.55 18.83 -3.96
N THR A 12 -5.96 17.66 -3.47
CA THR A 12 -7.30 17.49 -2.92
C THR A 12 -7.29 18.11 -1.52
N THR A 13 -7.93 19.26 -1.39
CA THR A 13 -8.11 19.99 -0.12
C THR A 13 -9.11 19.24 0.75
N ASP A 14 -8.62 18.33 1.58
CA ASP A 14 -9.32 17.93 2.81
C ASP A 14 -8.89 18.90 3.93
N GLY A 15 -9.85 19.40 4.71
CA GLY A 15 -9.77 20.58 5.61
C GLY A 15 -8.76 20.60 6.77
N GLN A 16 -7.61 19.95 6.65
CA GLN A 16 -6.42 20.12 7.48
C GLN A 16 -5.21 19.99 6.54
N GLY A 17 -4.33 20.99 6.49
CA GLY A 17 -3.21 21.10 5.52
C GLY A 17 -2.21 19.94 5.56
N ARG A 18 -2.61 18.77 5.08
CA ARG A 18 -1.82 17.54 4.98
C ARG A 18 -1.40 17.38 3.53
N THR A 19 -0.13 17.62 3.26
CA THR A 19 0.45 17.26 1.96
C THR A 19 0.38 15.74 1.81
N THR A 20 -0.29 15.24 0.76
CA THR A 20 -0.34 13.81 0.46
C THR A 20 0.63 13.47 -0.68
N GLY A 21 1.16 12.25 -0.68
CA GLY A 21 2.02 11.76 -1.75
C GLY A 21 1.27 11.74 -3.10
N THR A 22 1.99 12.04 -4.18
CA THR A 22 1.43 12.01 -5.54
C THR A 22 1.01 10.60 -5.96
N LEU A 23 0.17 10.50 -6.98
CA LEU A 23 -0.25 9.20 -7.54
C LEU A 23 0.95 8.34 -7.99
N ARG A 24 2.00 8.97 -8.49
CA ARG A 24 3.25 8.29 -8.88
C ARG A 24 3.86 7.53 -7.70
N VAL A 25 3.91 8.16 -6.53
CA VAL A 25 4.45 7.54 -5.30
C VAL A 25 3.55 6.39 -4.84
N LYS A 26 2.23 6.59 -4.81
CA LYS A 26 1.26 5.55 -4.41
C LYS A 26 1.33 4.32 -5.33
N ARG A 27 1.45 4.56 -6.64
CA ARG A 27 1.63 3.49 -7.63
C ARG A 27 2.97 2.79 -7.44
N GLY A 28 4.06 3.54 -7.28
CA GLY A 28 5.38 2.98 -7.05
C GLY A 28 5.41 2.04 -5.83
N LEU A 29 4.75 2.43 -4.73
CA LEU A 29 4.61 1.58 -3.56
C LEU A 29 3.88 0.26 -3.86
N ALA A 30 2.78 0.30 -4.62
CA ALA A 30 2.04 -0.90 -5.00
C ALA A 30 2.87 -1.83 -5.92
N GLU A 31 3.67 -1.25 -6.82
CA GLU A 31 4.57 -2.00 -7.70
C GLU A 31 5.66 -2.74 -6.91
N MET A 32 6.10 -2.23 -5.75
CA MET A 32 7.09 -2.91 -4.90
C MET A 32 6.56 -4.21 -4.28
N LEU A 33 5.24 -4.40 -4.20
CA LEU A 33 4.61 -5.61 -3.68
C LEU A 33 4.34 -6.66 -4.78
N ARG A 34 4.69 -6.35 -6.04
CA ARG A 34 4.44 -7.23 -7.19
C ARG A 34 5.19 -8.56 -7.05
N GLY A 35 4.47 -9.66 -7.27
CA GLY A 35 5.04 -11.02 -7.22
C GLY A 35 5.13 -11.63 -5.81
N GLY A 36 4.74 -10.88 -4.78
CA GLY A 36 4.63 -11.38 -3.41
C GLY A 36 3.22 -11.85 -3.04
N VAL A 37 3.10 -12.46 -1.86
CA VAL A 37 1.84 -12.88 -1.26
C VAL A 37 1.45 -11.91 -0.14
N ILE A 38 0.18 -11.50 -0.10
CA ILE A 38 -0.43 -10.77 1.01
C ILE A 38 -1.31 -11.75 1.78
N MET A 39 -1.06 -11.96 3.07
CA MET A 39 -1.81 -12.92 3.90
C MET A 39 -2.77 -12.23 4.86
N ASP A 40 -3.99 -12.77 4.97
CA ASP A 40 -4.96 -12.37 5.98
C ASP A 40 -4.55 -12.89 7.37
N VAL A 41 -4.59 -12.02 8.37
CA VAL A 41 -4.22 -12.33 9.76
C VAL A 41 -5.19 -11.69 10.75
N VAL A 42 -5.48 -12.38 11.86
CA VAL A 42 -6.39 -11.88 12.91
C VAL A 42 -5.68 -11.58 14.24
N ASN A 43 -4.38 -11.86 14.34
CA ASN A 43 -3.56 -11.56 15.52
C ASN A 43 -2.06 -11.43 15.20
N ALA A 44 -1.30 -10.92 16.17
CA ALA A 44 0.14 -10.68 16.02
C ALA A 44 0.96 -11.95 15.79
N HIS A 45 0.56 -13.09 16.38
CA HIS A 45 1.26 -14.36 16.17
C HIS A 45 1.15 -14.83 14.72
N GLN A 46 -0.04 -14.75 14.11
CA GLN A 46 -0.24 -15.05 12.70
C GLN A 46 0.56 -14.12 11.79
N ALA A 47 0.64 -12.82 12.12
CA ALA A 47 1.47 -11.88 11.37
C ALA A 47 2.95 -12.30 11.37
N LYS A 48 3.46 -12.79 12.50
CA LYS A 48 4.83 -13.28 12.60
C LYS A 48 5.05 -14.55 11.77
N VAL A 49 4.11 -15.49 11.80
CA VAL A 49 4.18 -16.70 10.96
C VAL A 49 4.11 -16.36 9.47
N ALA A 50 3.28 -15.39 9.07
CA ALA A 50 3.17 -14.96 7.68
C ALA A 50 4.47 -14.31 7.17
N GLU A 51 5.10 -13.46 7.98
CA GLU A 51 6.42 -12.88 7.70
C GLU A 51 7.48 -13.98 7.51
N ASP A 52 7.55 -14.94 8.44
CA ASP A 52 8.52 -16.04 8.39
C ASP A 52 8.27 -16.99 7.19
N ALA A 53 7.02 -17.11 6.73
CA ALA A 53 6.64 -17.85 5.53
C ALA A 53 6.93 -17.11 4.21
N GLY A 54 7.40 -15.85 4.28
CA GLY A 54 7.76 -15.05 3.10
C GLY A 54 6.63 -14.20 2.52
N ALA A 55 5.58 -13.90 3.29
CA ALA A 55 4.59 -12.91 2.87
C ALA A 55 5.24 -11.52 2.76
N VAL A 56 4.95 -10.79 1.68
CA VAL A 56 5.48 -9.42 1.47
C VAL A 56 4.71 -8.37 2.27
N ALA A 57 3.47 -8.69 2.64
CA ALA A 57 2.62 -7.87 3.49
C ALA A 57 1.55 -8.75 4.17
N VAL A 58 0.88 -8.18 5.19
CA VAL A 58 -0.26 -8.81 5.88
C VAL A 58 -1.48 -7.89 5.84
N MET A 59 -2.67 -8.48 5.74
CA MET A 59 -3.95 -7.80 5.89
C MET A 59 -4.57 -8.16 7.24
N ALA A 60 -4.72 -7.17 8.12
CA ALA A 60 -5.31 -7.39 9.44
C ALA A 60 -6.84 -7.42 9.35
N LEU A 61 -7.45 -8.49 9.83
CA LEU A 61 -8.90 -8.72 9.84
C LEU A 61 -9.40 -9.05 11.24
N GLU A 62 -10.70 -8.88 11.46
CA GLU A 62 -11.39 -9.38 12.65
C GLU A 62 -11.70 -10.88 12.58
N ARG A 63 -11.88 -11.40 11.36
CA ARG A 63 -12.09 -12.83 11.06
C ARG A 63 -11.58 -13.14 9.67
N VAL A 64 -11.00 -14.33 9.49
CA VAL A 64 -10.64 -14.84 8.16
C VAL A 64 -11.91 -15.18 7.36
N PRO A 65 -12.03 -14.74 6.09
CA PRO A 65 -13.11 -15.18 5.22
C PRO A 65 -12.96 -16.69 5.00
N ALA A 66 -13.94 -17.46 5.48
CA ALA A 66 -14.04 -18.88 5.21
C ALA A 66 -15.14 -19.01 4.16
N ASP A 67 -14.72 -19.02 2.89
CA ASP A 67 -15.53 -18.98 1.66
C ASP A 67 -16.42 -17.75 1.44
#